data_AF-A0A6J6EFY2-F1
#
_entry.id   AF-A0A6J6EFY2-F1
#
_cell.length_a   1.000
_cell.length_b   1.000
_cell.length_c   1.000
_cell.angle_alpha   90.00
_cell.angle_beta   90.00
_cell.angle_gamma   90.00
#
_symmetry.space_group_name_H-M   'P 1'
#
loop_
_entity.id
_entity.type
_entity.pdbx_description
1 polymer ?
#
loop_
_entity_poly.entity_id
_entity_poly.type
_entity_poly.pdbx_seq_one_letter_code
_entity_poly.pdbx_strand_id
1 'polypeptide(L)'
;MANEALGALPRTTANETMDVLQQYISEEKTLSIGYADNNGGVTHRIIDPIRISAGALIARDHATGEVQSFRIPRITGVAPL
;
A
#
# COMPACT_ATOMS: atom_id res chain seq x y z
N MET A 1 10.84 -24.24 21.36
CA MET A 1 11.56 -23.58 20.25
C MET A 1 10.79 -23.87 18.97
N ALA A 2 10.69 -22.87 18.09
CA ALA A 2 10.01 -22.85 16.78
C ALA A 2 8.52 -22.43 16.75
N ASN A 3 8.25 -21.13 16.91
CA ASN A 3 7.24 -20.45 16.09
C ASN A 3 7.47 -18.92 16.02
N GLU A 4 8.70 -18.47 15.76
CA GLU A 4 9.09 -17.05 15.84
C GLU A 4 9.46 -16.41 14.49
N ALA A 5 9.15 -16.99 13.33
CA ALA A 5 9.78 -16.57 12.07
C ALA A 5 8.88 -16.28 10.85
N LEU A 6 7.55 -16.07 10.98
CA LEU A 6 6.68 -15.93 9.78
C LEU A 6 5.58 -14.84 9.80
N GLY A 7 5.58 -13.84 10.68
CA GLY A 7 4.39 -12.97 10.76
C GLY A 7 4.52 -11.52 11.20
N ALA A 8 5.72 -10.98 11.36
CA ALA A 8 5.90 -9.58 11.75
C ALA A 8 5.90 -8.62 10.55
N LEU A 9 4.94 -8.78 9.63
CA LEU A 9 4.44 -7.60 8.94
C LEU A 9 3.61 -6.85 9.99
N PRO A 10 3.82 -5.54 10.21
CA PRO A 10 2.93 -4.80 11.10
C PRO A 10 1.50 -5.03 10.61
N ARG A 11 0.70 -5.77 11.38
CA ARG A 11 -0.75 -5.87 11.20
C ARG A 11 -1.32 -4.52 11.56
N THR A 12 -1.06 -3.51 10.72
CA THR A 12 -1.90 -2.34 10.72
C THR A 12 -3.31 -2.86 10.49
N THR A 13 -4.20 -2.54 11.41
CA THR A 13 -5.62 -2.72 11.18
C THR A 13 -5.98 -2.03 9.87
N ALA A 14 -7.03 -2.50 9.19
CA ALA A 14 -7.47 -1.86 7.94
C ALA A 14 -7.70 -0.34 8.12
N ASN A 15 -8.06 0.09 9.33
CA ASN A 15 -8.17 1.51 9.71
C ASN A 15 -6.82 2.23 9.71
N GLU A 16 -5.78 1.66 10.33
CA GLU A 16 -4.44 2.29 10.36
C GLU A 16 -3.85 2.44 8.96
N THR A 17 -4.02 1.44 8.08
CA THR A 17 -3.62 1.58 6.67
C THR A 17 -4.38 2.73 6.00
N MET A 18 -5.68 2.83 6.24
CA MET A 18 -6.52 3.88 5.67
C MET A 18 -6.12 5.28 6.16
N ASP A 19 -5.78 5.43 7.43
CA ASP A 19 -5.36 6.72 8.00
C ASP A 19 -4.03 7.18 7.39
N VAL A 20 -3.06 6.27 7.26
CA VAL A 20 -1.79 6.56 6.58
C VAL A 20 -2.02 6.97 5.12
N LEU A 21 -2.84 6.23 4.39
CA LEU A 21 -3.14 6.58 2.99
C LEU A 21 -3.80 7.95 2.87
N GLN A 22 -4.78 8.26 3.73
CA GLN A 22 -5.46 9.56 3.74
C GLN A 22 -4.50 10.71 4.08
N GLN A 23 -3.62 10.51 5.07
CA GLN A 23 -2.60 11.48 5.43
C GLN A 23 -1.71 11.81 4.23
N TYR A 24 -1.17 10.80 3.55
CA TYR A 24 -0.23 11.03 2.45
C TYR A 24 -0.89 11.57 1.18
N ILE A 25 -2.18 11.26 0.95
CA ILE A 25 -2.97 11.94 -0.07
C ILE A 25 -3.08 13.43 0.27
N SER A 26 -3.41 13.77 1.52
CA SER A 26 -3.57 15.16 1.94
C SER A 26 -2.27 15.95 1.94
N GLU A 27 -1.14 15.29 2.23
CA GLU A 27 0.19 15.90 2.22
C GLU A 27 0.85 15.89 0.84
N GLU A 28 0.21 15.28 -0.17
CA GLU A 28 0.75 15.05 -1.51
C GLU A 28 2.14 14.40 -1.49
N LYS A 29 2.36 13.46 -0.55
CA LYS A 29 3.65 12.79 -0.33
C LYS A 29 3.71 11.41 -0.96
N THR A 30 4.87 11.10 -1.53
CA THR A 30 5.20 9.76 -2.03
C THR A 30 5.30 8.77 -0.88
N LEU A 31 4.83 7.54 -1.10
CA LEU A 31 4.96 6.43 -0.16
C LEU A 31 5.27 5.12 -0.88
N SER A 32 5.74 4.14 -0.11
CA SER A 32 5.89 2.77 -0.59
C SER A 32 4.73 1.89 -0.11
N ILE A 33 4.25 1.02 -1.00
CA ILE A 33 3.26 -0.02 -0.67
C ILE A 33 3.81 -1.41 -0.99
N GLY A 34 3.43 -2.38 -0.16
CA GLY A 34 3.42 -3.79 -0.58
C GLY A 34 2.07 -4.11 -1.22
N TYR A 35 2.08 -4.71 -2.41
CA TYR A 35 0.86 -5.05 -3.16
C TYR A 35 0.86 -6.52 -3.57
N ALA A 36 -0.14 -7.26 -3.11
CA ALA A 36 -0.33 -8.67 -3.41
C ALA A 36 -0.91 -8.87 -4.83
N ASP A 37 -0.17 -9.62 -5.64
CA ASP A 37 -0.62 -10.04 -6.97
C ASP A 37 -1.63 -11.21 -6.90
N ASN A 38 -2.10 -11.68 -8.06
CA ASN A 38 -3.06 -12.78 -8.13
C ASN A 38 -2.44 -14.16 -7.89
N ASN A 39 -1.12 -14.27 -7.93
CA ASN A 39 -0.37 -15.51 -7.83
C ASN A 39 0.20 -15.73 -6.41
N GLY A 40 -0.17 -14.87 -5.47
CA GLY A 40 0.30 -14.91 -4.08
C GLY A 40 1.66 -14.24 -3.87
N GLY A 41 2.24 -13.63 -4.91
CA GLY A 41 3.42 -12.79 -4.80
C GLY A 41 3.08 -11.42 -4.22
N VAL A 42 4.08 -10.79 -3.59
CA VAL A 42 3.99 -9.40 -3.13
C VAL A 42 5.02 -8.58 -3.88
N THR A 43 4.58 -7.49 -4.48
CA THR A 43 5.45 -6.52 -5.15
C THR A 43 5.51 -5.24 -4.35
N HIS A 44 6.67 -4.59 -4.33
CA HIS A 44 6.81 -3.26 -3.73
C HIS A 44 6.62 -2.19 -4.80
N ARG A 45 5.82 -1.17 -4.52
CA ARG A 45 5.56 -0.05 -5.43
C ARG A 45 5.80 1.27 -4.71
N ILE A 46 6.53 2.16 -5.37
CA ILE A 46 6.68 3.55 -4.97
C ILE A 46 5.63 4.35 -5.73
N ILE A 47 4.78 5.06 -5.01
CA ILE A 47 3.61 5.72 -5.59
C ILE A 47 3.43 7.13 -5.05
N ASP A 48 2.86 8.00 -5.90
CA ASP A 48 2.26 9.26 -5.46
C ASP A 48 0.74 9.04 -5.32
N PRO A 49 0.21 8.95 -4.09
CA PRO A 49 -1.21 8.70 -3.87
C PRO A 49 -2.05 9.92 -4.23
N ILE A 50 -3.18 9.71 -4.91
CA ILE A 50 -4.03 10.80 -5.43
C ILE A 50 -5.37 10.85 -4.70
N ARG A 51 -6.06 9.71 -4.58
CA ARG A 51 -7.39 9.64 -3.96
C ARG A 51 -7.81 8.20 -3.71
N ILE A 52 -8.76 8.00 -2.81
CA ILE A 52 -9.44 6.72 -2.62
C ILE A 52 -10.83 6.78 -3.26
N SER A 53 -11.15 5.77 -4.05
CA SER A 53 -12.44 5.67 -4.73
C SER A 53 -12.84 4.21 -4.89
N ALA A 54 -14.09 3.88 -4.54
CA ALA A 54 -14.65 2.52 -4.66
C ALA A 54 -13.79 1.41 -4.03
N GLY A 55 -13.17 1.68 -2.87
CA GLY A 55 -12.31 0.69 -2.17
C GLY A 55 -10.94 0.47 -2.82
N ALA A 56 -10.52 1.37 -3.71
CA ALA A 56 -9.20 1.36 -4.32
C ALA A 56 -8.49 2.70 -4.14
N LEU A 57 -7.16 2.64 -4.00
CA LEU A 57 -6.26 3.78 -4.05
C LEU A 57 -5.92 4.06 -5.52
N ILE A 58 -6.18 5.28 -5.96
CA ILE A 58 -5.70 5.79 -7.24
C ILE A 58 -4.37 6.50 -6.97
N ALA A 59 -3.32 6.11 -7.68
CA ALA A 59 -1.98 6.65 -7.46
C ALA A 59 -1.16 6.61 -8.75
N ARG A 60 -0.22 7.54 -8.90
CA ARG A 60 0.80 7.46 -9.95
C ARG A 60 1.91 6.53 -9.48
N ASP A 61 2.20 5.50 -10.26
CA ASP A 61 3.27 4.57 -9.98
C ASP A 61 4.59 5.01 -10.60
N HIS A 62 5.64 5.11 -9.80
CA HIS A 62 6.95 5.56 -10.28
C HIS A 62 7.63 4.54 -11.19
N ALA A 63 7.30 3.25 -11.08
CA ALA A 63 7.91 2.22 -11.93
C ALA A 63 7.43 2.30 -13.38
N THR A 64 6.18 2.71 -13.61
CA THR A 64 5.57 2.80 -14.95
C THR A 64 5.37 4.24 -15.43
N GLY A 65 5.33 5.22 -14.51
CA GLY A 65 4.94 6.60 -14.79
C GLY A 65 3.42 6.79 -14.96
N GLU A 66 2.63 5.73 -14.84
CA GLU A 66 1.19 5.75 -15.11
C GLU A 66 0.35 5.88 -13.84
N VAL A 67 -0.86 6.42 -13.99
CA VAL A 67 -1.87 6.40 -12.92
C VAL A 67 -2.54 5.03 -12.91
N GLN A 68 -2.42 4.32 -11.79
CA GLN A 68 -2.96 2.98 -11.59
C GLN A 68 -3.93 2.93 -10.41
N SER A 69 -4.75 1.87 -10.40
CA SER A 69 -5.70 1.57 -9.32
C SER A 69 -5.22 0.38 -8.51
N PHE A 70 -4.98 0.60 -7.22
CA PHE A 70 -4.54 -0.42 -6.26
C PHE A 70 -5.69 -0.76 -5.33
N ARG A 71 -6.16 -2.00 -5.34
CA ARG A 71 -7.24 -2.43 -4.42
C ARG A 71 -6.73 -2.42 -2.98
N ILE A 72 -7.44 -1.73 -2.09
CA ILE A 72 -7.03 -1.62 -0.67
C ILE A 72 -6.87 -3.00 -0.01
N PRO A 73 -7.75 -4.00 -0.21
CA PRO A 73 -7.58 -5.33 0.37
C PRO A 73 -6.33 -6.10 -0.09
N ARG A 74 -5.64 -5.63 -1.13
CA ARG A 74 -4.40 -6.21 -1.65
C ARG A 74 -3.15 -5.47 -1.16
N ILE A 75 -3.31 -4.35 -0.44
CA ILE A 75 -2.19 -3.65 0.17
C ILE A 75 -1.80 -4.42 1.43
N THR A 76 -0.59 -4.96 1.44
CA THR A 76 -0.05 -5.78 2.55
C THR A 76 0.78 -4.97 3.54
N GLY A 77 1.07 -3.71 3.22
CA GLY A 77 1.82 -2.80 4.07
C GLY A 77 2.02 -1.45 3.38
N VAL A 78 2.25 -0.43 4.20
CA VAL A 78 2.52 0.96 3.78
C VAL A 78 3.73 1.47 4.56
N ALA A 79 4.61 2.22 3.93
CA ALA A 79 5.73 2.85 4.62
C ALA A 79 6.12 4.21 4.00
N PRO A 80 6.52 5.20 4.84
CA PRO A 80 7.17 6.43 4.39
C PRO A 80 8.38 6.14 3.49
N LEU A 81 8.70 7.11 2.64
CA LEU A 81 10.00 7.22 1.98
C LEU A 81 10.89 8.25 2.68
#